data_AF-A0A0B7FDG9-F1
#
_entry.id   AF-A0A0B7FDG9-F1
#
_cell.length_a   1.000
_cell.length_b   1.000
_cell.length_c   1.000
_cell.angle_alpha   90.00
_cell.angle_beta   90.00
_cell.angle_gamma   90.00
#
_symmetry.space_group_name_H-M   'P 1'
#
loop_
_entity.id
_entity.type
_entity.pdbx_description
1 polymer ?
#
loop_
_entity_poly.entity_id
_entity_poly.type
_entity_poly.pdbx_seq_one_letter_code
_entity_poly.pdbx_strand_id
1 'polypeptide(L)'
;MCPDIERSGFSVEGTFQQYVVRGATHLIPIPESLPLHLAAPILCAGISVYGALKQSSMEPGDIVVITGAGGGLGHLAIQYAVNAFGLRVIAVDTGDSKKKTLSEIRSRNFR
;
A
#
# COMPACT_ATOMS: atom_id res chain seq x y z
N MET A 1 2.50 20.32 -5.38
CA MET A 1 1.49 19.47 -6.06
C MET A 1 1.42 19.85 -7.52
N CYS A 2 1.20 18.90 -8.43
CA CYS A 2 0.94 19.21 -9.84
C CYS A 2 -0.51 19.70 -9.99
N PRO A 3 -0.75 20.91 -10.55
CA PRO A 3 -2.10 21.45 -10.71
C PRO A 3 -2.93 20.67 -11.74
N ASP A 4 -2.30 20.19 -12.81
CA ASP A 4 -2.96 19.52 -13.95
C ASP A 4 -2.83 18.00 -13.87
N ILE A 5 -3.06 17.42 -12.68
CA ILE A 5 -2.91 15.98 -12.45
C ILE A 5 -4.06 15.17 -13.05
N GLU A 6 -3.74 14.27 -13.99
CA GLU A 6 -4.68 13.27 -14.49
C GLU A 6 -4.69 12.03 -13.58
N ARG A 7 -5.87 11.65 -13.10
CA ARG A 7 -6.06 10.48 -12.23
C ARG A 7 -6.88 9.42 -12.96
N SER A 8 -6.20 8.31 -13.27
CA SER A 8 -6.82 7.13 -13.91
C SER A 8 -8.02 6.64 -13.11
N GLY A 9 -9.17 6.46 -13.78
CA GLY A 9 -10.42 6.03 -13.15
C GLY A 9 -11.12 7.12 -12.31
N PHE A 10 -10.67 8.37 -12.40
CA PHE A 10 -11.29 9.50 -11.72
C PHE A 10 -11.54 10.67 -12.67
N SER A 11 -10.48 11.24 -13.27
CA SER A 11 -10.59 12.35 -14.23
C SER A 11 -10.41 11.91 -15.69
N VAL A 12 -9.86 10.72 -15.91
CA VAL A 12 -9.75 10.04 -17.19
C VAL A 12 -10.25 8.60 -17.04
N GLU A 13 -10.42 7.86 -18.13
CA GLU A 13 -10.92 6.47 -18.15
C GLU A 13 -10.21 5.56 -17.15
N GLY A 14 -10.74 4.38 -16.83
CA GLY A 14 -10.19 3.50 -15.79
C GLY A 14 -9.57 2.20 -16.30
N THR A 15 -9.23 1.31 -15.37
CA THR A 15 -8.71 -0.03 -15.64
C THR A 15 -9.77 -1.14 -15.45
N PHE A 16 -11.03 -0.79 -15.19
CA PHE A 16 -12.14 -1.75 -15.11
C PHE A 16 -12.65 -2.12 -16.52
N GLN A 17 -11.72 -2.53 -17.37
CA GLN A 17 -11.92 -2.88 -18.77
C GLN A 17 -10.75 -3.76 -19.24
N GLN A 18 -10.87 -4.41 -20.39
CA GLN A 18 -9.84 -5.31 -20.90
C GLN A 18 -8.60 -4.57 -21.43
N TYR A 19 -8.74 -3.31 -21.87
CA TYR A 19 -7.68 -2.50 -22.45
C TYR A 19 -7.81 -1.05 -22.00
N VAL A 20 -6.69 -0.33 -21.83
CA VAL A 20 -6.68 1.10 -21.51
C VAL A 20 -5.49 1.78 -22.17
N VAL A 21 -5.66 2.99 -22.68
CA VAL A 21 -4.57 3.80 -23.24
C VAL A 21 -3.92 4.64 -22.14
N ARG A 22 -2.60 4.53 -21.98
CA ARG A 22 -1.83 5.31 -20.99
C ARG A 22 -0.49 5.76 -21.51
N GLY A 23 -0.03 6.90 -20.99
CA GLY A 23 1.33 7.37 -21.23
C GLY A 23 2.34 6.39 -20.67
N ALA A 24 3.33 6.00 -21.48
CA ALA A 24 4.35 5.02 -21.11
C ALA A 24 5.13 5.39 -19.83
N THR A 25 5.24 6.68 -19.53
CA THR A 25 5.87 7.20 -18.31
C THR A 25 5.15 6.84 -17.01
N HIS A 26 3.89 6.39 -17.08
CA HIS A 26 3.11 5.95 -15.93
C HIS A 26 3.13 4.43 -15.73
N LEU A 27 3.83 3.70 -16.60
CA LEU A 27 3.93 2.25 -16.54
C LEU A 27 5.20 1.84 -15.79
N ILE A 28 5.10 0.76 -15.03
CA ILE A 28 6.25 0.09 -14.41
C ILE A 28 6.34 -1.35 -14.91
N PRO A 29 7.56 -1.87 -15.15
CA PRO A 29 7.73 -3.28 -15.51
C PRO A 29 7.34 -4.16 -14.32
N ILE A 30 6.42 -5.10 -14.56
CA ILE A 30 6.04 -6.11 -13.57
C ILE A 30 6.89 -7.36 -13.82
N PRO A 31 7.64 -7.88 -12.84
CA PRO A 31 8.39 -9.12 -13.00
C PRO A 31 7.50 -10.29 -13.40
N GLU A 32 7.95 -11.12 -14.36
CA GLU A 32 7.17 -12.27 -14.85
C GLU A 32 6.85 -13.30 -13.74
N SER A 33 7.71 -13.38 -12.73
CA SER A 33 7.53 -14.27 -11.58
C SER A 33 6.47 -13.78 -10.58
N LEU A 34 5.96 -12.55 -10.71
CA LEU A 34 4.99 -11.96 -9.80
C LEU A 34 3.57 -12.06 -10.39
N PRO A 35 2.66 -12.84 -9.77
CA PRO A 35 1.28 -12.90 -10.22
C PRO A 35 0.61 -11.52 -10.24
N LEU A 36 -0.07 -11.19 -11.35
CA LEU A 36 -0.65 -9.85 -11.58
C LEU A 36 -1.66 -9.43 -10.51
N HIS A 37 -2.43 -10.37 -9.96
CA HIS A 37 -3.40 -10.08 -8.90
C HIS A 37 -2.73 -9.63 -7.58
N LEU A 38 -1.46 -10.01 -7.36
CA LEU A 38 -0.66 -9.52 -6.22
C LEU A 38 0.01 -8.19 -6.54
N ALA A 39 0.40 -7.96 -7.80
CA ALA A 39 1.02 -6.71 -8.23
C ALA A 39 0.02 -5.54 -8.25
N ALA A 40 -1.21 -5.77 -8.72
CA ALA A 40 -2.24 -4.74 -8.88
C ALA A 40 -2.47 -3.84 -7.64
N PRO A 41 -2.67 -4.36 -6.41
CA PRO A 41 -2.87 -3.50 -5.24
C PRO A 41 -1.64 -2.67 -4.86
N ILE A 42 -0.43 -3.10 -5.24
CA ILE A 42 0.80 -2.36 -4.97
C ILE A 42 0.84 -1.05 -5.78
N LEU A 43 0.31 -1.07 -7.01
CA LEU A 43 0.31 0.08 -7.95
C LEU A 43 -0.52 1.28 -7.48
N CYS A 44 -1.40 1.11 -6.49
CA CYS A 44 -2.20 2.19 -5.93
C CYS A 44 -2.02 2.28 -4.41
N ALA A 45 -2.50 1.29 -3.68
CA ALA A 45 -2.44 1.28 -2.22
C ALA A 45 -1.00 1.20 -1.72
N GLY A 46 -0.20 0.30 -2.29
CA GLY A 46 1.20 0.10 -1.91
C GLY A 46 2.07 1.34 -2.12
N ILE A 47 2.08 1.89 -3.33
CA ILE A 47 2.89 3.09 -3.62
C ILE A 47 2.47 4.29 -2.78
N SER A 48 1.18 4.44 -2.49
CA SER A 48 0.66 5.51 -1.63
C SER A 48 1.21 5.40 -0.21
N VAL A 49 1.14 4.23 0.41
CA VAL A 49 1.63 4.05 1.79
C VAL A 49 3.16 4.06 1.87
N TYR A 50 3.86 3.51 0.87
CA TYR A 50 5.32 3.61 0.78
C TYR A 50 5.77 5.06 0.68
N GLY A 51 5.13 5.85 -0.18
CA GLY A 51 5.41 7.28 -0.32
C GLY A 51 5.14 8.07 0.96
N ALA A 52 4.08 7.74 1.71
CA ALA A 52 3.76 8.35 2.99
C ALA A 52 4.82 8.03 4.07
N LEU A 53 5.21 6.77 4.20
CA LEU A 53 6.26 6.33 5.13
C LEU A 53 7.63 6.93 4.77
N LYS A 54 7.94 7.06 3.49
CA LYS A 54 9.19 7.69 3.05
C LYS A 54 9.24 9.20 3.35
N GLN A 55 8.09 9.87 3.33
CA GLN A 55 7.99 11.30 3.63
C GLN A 55 7.90 11.62 5.12
N SER A 56 7.61 10.63 5.99
CA SER A 56 7.43 10.85 7.42
C SER A 56 8.73 11.15 8.17
N SER A 57 9.90 11.00 7.53
CA SER A 57 11.24 11.23 8.12
C SER A 57 11.48 10.43 9.41
N MET A 58 10.81 9.29 9.55
CA MET A 58 10.93 8.40 10.71
C MET A 58 12.18 7.55 10.61
N GLU A 59 12.78 7.25 11.75
CA GLU A 59 13.94 6.38 11.87
C GLU A 59 13.54 4.97 12.33
N PRO A 60 14.32 3.93 12.00
CA PRO A 60 14.08 2.59 12.53
C PRO A 60 13.95 2.59 14.06
N GLY A 61 12.93 1.91 14.58
CA GLY A 61 12.57 1.91 16.00
C GLY A 61 11.50 2.94 16.39
N ASP A 62 11.23 3.94 15.55
CA ASP A 62 10.12 4.86 15.76
C ASP A 62 8.77 4.14 15.71
N ILE A 63 7.76 4.74 16.36
CA ILE A 63 6.41 4.21 16.40
C ILE A 63 5.55 4.92 15.37
N VAL A 64 4.93 4.16 14.48
CA VAL A 64 3.87 4.62 13.56
C VAL A 64 2.51 4.09 14.02
N VAL A 65 1.51 4.98 14.07
CA VAL A 65 0.11 4.61 14.28
C VAL A 65 -0.57 4.49 12.93
N ILE A 66 -1.13 3.32 12.63
CA ILE A 66 -1.83 3.04 11.38
C ILE A 66 -3.31 2.87 11.68
N THR A 67 -4.14 3.80 11.22
CA THR A 67 -5.61 3.73 11.31
C THR A 67 -6.20 3.03 10.08
N GLY A 68 -7.20 2.17 10.27
CA GLY A 68 -7.70 1.30 9.19
C GLY A 68 -6.70 0.21 8.82
N ALA A 69 -5.99 -0.31 9.83
CA ALA A 69 -4.85 -1.21 9.69
C ALA A 69 -5.16 -2.56 9.01
N GLY A 70 -6.40 -3.07 9.13
CA GLY A 70 -6.89 -4.26 8.42
C GLY A 70 -7.57 -3.95 7.08
N GLY A 71 -7.53 -2.68 6.63
CA GLY A 71 -8.04 -2.24 5.34
C GLY A 71 -7.07 -2.48 4.18
N GLY A 72 -7.47 -2.08 2.97
CA GLY A 72 -6.68 -2.28 1.74
C GLY A 72 -5.31 -1.59 1.75
N LEU A 73 -5.21 -0.39 2.33
CA LEU A 73 -3.93 0.32 2.49
C LEU A 73 -3.21 -0.12 3.77
N GLY A 74 -3.94 -0.21 4.88
CA GLY A 74 -3.38 -0.44 6.20
C GLY A 74 -2.55 -1.72 6.28
N HIS A 75 -3.04 -2.82 5.72
CA HIS A 75 -2.32 -4.09 5.82
C HIS A 75 -0.99 -4.08 5.05
N LEU A 76 -0.88 -3.27 3.98
CA LEU A 76 0.38 -3.03 3.27
C LEU A 76 1.27 -2.09 4.06
N ALA A 77 0.70 -1.04 4.65
CA ALA A 77 1.43 -0.08 5.47
C ALA A 77 2.12 -0.75 6.67
N ILE A 78 1.46 -1.70 7.35
CA ILE A 78 2.07 -2.48 8.44
C ILE A 78 3.28 -3.25 7.93
N GLN A 79 3.14 -3.95 6.80
CA GLN A 79 4.21 -4.77 6.24
C GLN A 79 5.41 -3.92 5.81
N TYR A 80 5.19 -2.77 5.18
CA TYR A 80 6.28 -1.88 4.81
C TYR A 80 6.92 -1.22 6.03
N ALA A 81 6.12 -0.73 6.97
CA ALA A 81 6.61 -0.12 8.20
C ALA A 81 7.56 -1.07 8.95
N VAL A 82 7.18 -2.33 9.15
CA VAL A 82 8.01 -3.31 9.86
C VAL A 82 9.19 -3.78 9.01
N ASN A 83 8.93 -4.30 7.80
CA ASN A 83 9.95 -5.06 7.05
C ASN A 83 10.88 -4.18 6.21
N ALA A 84 10.43 -3.01 5.77
CA ALA A 84 11.21 -2.12 4.90
C ALA A 84 11.78 -0.91 5.65
N PHE A 85 11.08 -0.40 6.67
CA PHE A 85 11.49 0.80 7.40
C PHE A 85 11.93 0.52 8.86
N GLY A 86 11.76 -0.70 9.36
CA GLY A 86 12.19 -1.06 10.73
C GLY A 86 11.40 -0.35 11.83
N LEU A 87 10.17 0.06 11.56
CA LEU A 87 9.31 0.79 12.49
C LEU A 87 8.51 -0.16 13.38
N ARG A 88 8.14 0.33 14.56
CA ARG A 88 7.15 -0.30 15.44
C ARG A 88 5.77 0.20 15.07
N VAL A 89 4.80 -0.71 15.01
CA VAL A 89 3.45 -0.39 14.53
C VAL A 89 2.42 -0.51 15.64
N ILE A 90 1.61 0.53 15.82
CA ILE A 90 0.34 0.47 16.54
C ILE A 90 -0.78 0.43 15.51
N ALA A 91 -1.45 -0.72 15.41
CA ALA A 91 -2.54 -0.96 14.46
C ALA A 91 -3.90 -0.64 15.10
N VAL A 92 -4.68 0.24 14.48
CA VAL A 92 -6.02 0.64 14.92
C VAL A 92 -7.03 0.29 13.81
N ASP A 93 -8.06 -0.49 14.15
CA ASP A 93 -9.17 -0.82 13.25
C ASP A 93 -10.42 -1.23 14.04
N THR A 94 -11.55 -1.37 13.36
CA THR A 94 -12.86 -1.73 13.92
C THR A 94 -13.42 -2.99 13.26
N GLY A 95 -14.03 -3.87 14.06
CA GLY A 95 -14.72 -5.07 13.59
C GLY A 95 -13.88 -6.35 13.61
N ASP A 96 -14.53 -7.48 13.85
CA ASP A 96 -13.87 -8.77 14.10
C ASP A 96 -13.15 -9.33 12.86
N SER A 97 -13.63 -9.05 11.66
CA SER A 97 -12.96 -9.47 10.42
C SER A 97 -11.57 -8.84 10.26
N LYS A 98 -11.41 -7.59 10.74
CA LYS A 98 -10.13 -6.87 10.73
C LYS A 98 -9.18 -7.41 11.78
N LYS A 99 -9.71 -7.79 12.95
CA LYS A 99 -8.95 -8.47 14.00
C LYS A 99 -8.27 -9.75 13.50
N LYS A 100 -8.99 -10.58 12.72
CA LYS A 100 -8.41 -11.78 12.10
C LYS A 100 -7.24 -11.43 11.18
N THR A 101 -7.47 -10.50 10.24
CA THR A 101 -6.44 -10.04 9.29
C THR A 101 -5.19 -9.52 10.01
N LEU A 102 -5.37 -8.69 11.04
CA LEU A 102 -4.26 -8.16 11.83
C LEU A 102 -3.52 -9.25 12.60
N SER A 103 -4.24 -10.26 13.11
CA SER A 103 -3.62 -11.39 13.81
C SER A 103 -2.71 -12.23 12.89
N GLU A 104 -3.12 -12.42 11.62
CA GLU A 104 -2.34 -13.13 10.60
C GLU A 104 -1.10 -12.34 10.16
N ILE A 105 -1.22 -11.00 10.05
CA ILE A 105 -0.07 -10.14 9.74
C ILE A 105 0.91 -10.14 10.92
N ARG A 106 0.40 -10.18 12.15
CA ARG A 106 1.23 -10.23 13.37
C ARG A 106 2.06 -11.51 13.44
N SER A 107 1.48 -12.67 13.14
CA SER A 107 2.19 -13.95 13.22
C SER A 107 3.36 -14.07 12.24
N ARG A 108 3.38 -13.26 11.17
CA ARG A 108 4.42 -13.26 10.14
C ARG A 108 5.55 -12.25 10.39
N ASN A 109 5.34 -11.23 11.22
CA ASN A 109 6.20 -10.04 11.26
C ASN A 109 6.84 -9.75 12.63
N PHE A 110 6.70 -10.62 13.64
CA PHE A 110 7.36 -10.45 14.94
C PHE A 110 8.59 -11.36 15.05
N ARG A 111 9.77 -10.74 14.88
CA ARG A 111 11.04 -11.16 15.50
C ARG A 111 11.52 -10.04 16.40
#